data_AF-A0A8J8T573-F1
#
_entry.id   AF-A0A8J8T573-F1
#
_cell.length_a   1.000
_cell.length_b   1.000
_cell.length_c   1.000
_cell.angle_alpha   90.00
_cell.angle_beta   90.00
_cell.angle_gamma   90.00
#
_symmetry.space_group_name_H-M   'P 1'
#
loop_
_entity.id
_entity.type
_entity.pdbx_description
1 polymer ?
#
loop_
_entity_poly.entity_id
_entity_poly.type
_entity_poly.pdbx_seq_one_letter_code
_entity_poly.pdbx_strand_id
1 'polypeptide(L)'
;MTEQQEQSRLVHSVEYPKIVYLEGLLFFFGANYLFHQNVFRASQNRLQFLGFLLANAFTSYQLAEATNLGVSRHYAAAYNNTLEYQHRAALNAKLRIKLFGRQNTTEQ
;
A
#
# COMPACT_ATOMS: atom_id res chain seq x y z
N MET A 1 -18.53 -5.39 32.59
CA MET A 1 -18.61 -4.02 32.04
C MET A 1 -17.39 -3.81 31.19
N THR A 2 -17.64 -3.64 29.90
CA THR A 2 -16.74 -3.67 28.75
C THR A 2 -16.06 -2.32 28.56
N GLU A 3 -14.79 -2.22 28.96
CA GLU A 3 -13.90 -1.09 28.63
C GLU A 3 -12.58 -1.60 28.03
N GLN A 4 -12.65 -2.55 27.11
CA GLN A 4 -11.50 -2.91 26.30
C GLN A 4 -11.87 -2.78 24.83
N GLN A 5 -11.20 -1.81 24.20
CA GLN A 5 -10.96 -1.68 22.76
C GLN A 5 -12.05 -1.00 21.93
N GLU A 6 -12.38 0.25 22.28
CA GLU A 6 -12.38 1.32 21.25
C GLU A 6 -10.93 1.54 20.76
N GLN A 7 -10.30 0.51 20.19
CA GLN A 7 -9.01 0.66 19.53
C GLN A 7 -9.24 1.47 18.26
N SER A 8 -9.02 2.78 18.41
CA SER A 8 -8.79 3.78 17.38
C SER A 8 -9.12 3.32 15.96
N ARG A 9 -10.33 3.66 15.50
CA ARG A 9 -10.77 3.56 14.09
C ARG A 9 -9.89 4.33 13.09
N LEU A 10 -8.86 5.00 13.57
CA LEU A 10 -7.85 5.69 12.79
C LEU A 10 -6.54 4.93 12.98
N VAL A 11 -6.18 4.14 11.97
CA VAL A 11 -4.84 3.55 11.84
C VAL A 11 -3.83 4.70 11.93
N HIS A 12 -3.16 4.81 13.07
CA HIS A 12 -2.04 5.74 13.24
C HIS A 12 -0.93 5.32 12.29
N SER A 13 -0.60 6.21 11.34
CA SER A 13 0.51 6.12 10.39
C SER A 13 0.67 4.75 9.74
N VAL A 14 0.15 4.58 8.53
CA VAL A 14 0.57 3.47 7.66
C VAL A 14 2.08 3.59 7.46
N GLU A 15 2.86 2.78 8.17
CA GLU A 15 4.30 2.69 7.96
C GLU A 15 4.52 2.11 6.57
N TYR A 16 4.93 2.96 5.63
CA TYR A 16 5.20 2.52 4.28
C TYR A 16 6.48 1.67 4.26
N PRO A 17 6.51 0.58 3.45
CA PRO A 17 7.69 -0.25 3.34
C PRO A 17 8.88 0.59 2.84
N LYS A 18 9.91 0.74 3.68
CA LYS A 18 11.13 1.50 3.33
C LYS A 18 11.82 0.98 2.06
N ILE A 19 11.55 -0.28 1.70
CA ILE A 19 12.07 -0.92 0.49
C ILE A 19 11.63 -0.21 -0.80
N VAL A 20 10.46 0.43 -0.83
CA VAL A 20 9.98 1.16 -2.02
C VAL A 20 10.89 2.36 -2.35
N TYR A 21 11.42 3.03 -1.33
CA TYR A 21 12.40 4.11 -1.53
C TYR A 21 13.75 3.56 -2.01
N LEU A 22 14.13 2.35 -1.57
CA LEU A 22 15.35 1.68 -2.04
C LEU A 22 15.22 1.28 -3.52
N GLU A 23 14.07 0.78 -3.93
CA GLU A 23 13.74 0.49 -5.33
C GLU A 23 13.75 1.79 -6.16
N GLY A 24 13.13 2.86 -5.67
CA GLY A 24 13.19 4.18 -6.30
C GLY A 24 14.61 4.70 -6.49
N LEU A 25 15.51 4.49 -5.52
CA LEU A 25 16.93 4.84 -5.65
C LEU A 25 17.64 3.99 -6.72
N LEU A 26 17.32 2.70 -6.82
CA LEU A 26 17.88 1.84 -7.89
C LEU A 26 17.47 2.35 -9.28
N PHE A 27 16.21 2.74 -9.47
CA PHE A 27 15.76 3.34 -10.73
C PHE A 27 16.47 4.67 -11.00
N PHE A 28 16.58 5.54 -9.99
CA PHE A 28 17.27 6.82 -10.11
C PHE A 28 18.74 6.63 -10.53
N PHE A 29 19.51 5.83 -9.81
CA PHE A 29 20.93 5.61 -10.12
C PHE A 29 21.13 4.83 -11.41
N GLY A 30 20.29 3.84 -11.71
CA GLY A 30 20.36 3.08 -12.95
C GLY A 30 20.12 3.96 -14.18
N ALA A 31 19.08 4.80 -14.14
CA ALA A 31 18.79 5.74 -15.21
C ALA A 31 19.89 6.80 -15.38
N ASN A 32 20.44 7.32 -14.27
CA ASN A 32 21.59 8.23 -14.30
C ASN A 32 22.84 7.57 -14.88
N TYR A 33 23.14 6.34 -14.51
CA TYR A 33 24.28 5.59 -15.04
C TYR A 33 24.15 5.40 -16.56
N LEU A 34 23.00 4.95 -17.04
CA LEU A 34 22.76 4.76 -18.48
C LEU A 34 22.82 6.06 -19.26
N PHE A 35 22.20 7.13 -18.75
CA PHE A 35 22.27 8.44 -19.39
C PHE A 35 23.69 8.98 -19.41
N HIS A 36 24.42 8.85 -18.30
CA HIS A 36 25.79 9.33 -18.21
C HIS A 36 26.69 8.59 -19.21
N GLN A 37 26.59 7.26 -19.25
CA GLN A 37 27.41 6.42 -20.12
C GLN A 37 27.12 6.63 -21.61
N ASN A 38 25.85 6.76 -21.99
CA ASN A 38 25.43 6.77 -23.40
C ASN A 38 25.28 8.18 -23.99
N VAL A 39 24.86 9.16 -23.18
CA VAL A 39 24.53 10.51 -23.67
C VAL A 39 25.57 11.52 -23.19
N PHE A 40 25.81 11.62 -21.88
CA PHE A 40 26.67 12.66 -21.34
C PHE A 40 28.13 12.49 -21.74
N ARG A 41 28.66 11.26 -21.80
CA ARG A 41 30.03 11.04 -22.28
C ARG A 41 30.24 11.51 -23.71
N ALA A 42 29.22 11.42 -24.56
CA ALA A 42 29.28 11.84 -25.96
C ALA A 42 29.01 13.34 -26.13
N SER A 43 28.02 13.91 -25.41
CA SER A 43 27.62 15.31 -25.56
C SER A 43 28.38 16.28 -24.68
N GLN A 44 28.88 15.83 -23.52
CA GLN A 44 29.49 16.64 -22.44
C GLN A 44 28.61 17.82 -21.98
N ASN A 45 27.34 17.84 -22.36
CA ASN A 45 26.44 18.96 -22.10
C ASN A 45 25.88 18.88 -20.68
N ARG A 46 26.41 19.74 -19.79
CA ARG A 46 26.06 19.78 -18.37
C ARG A 46 24.62 20.22 -18.12
N LEU A 47 24.07 21.11 -18.95
CA LEU A 47 22.68 21.58 -18.80
C LEU A 47 21.70 20.46 -19.16
N GLN A 48 22.02 19.69 -20.21
CA GLN A 48 21.23 18.52 -20.57
C GLN A 48 21.26 17.46 -19.46
N PHE A 49 22.45 17.21 -18.87
CA PHE A 49 22.59 16.29 -17.74
C PHE A 49 21.83 16.78 -16.51
N LEU A 50 21.89 18.07 -16.17
CA LEU A 50 21.14 18.64 -15.06
C LEU A 50 19.62 18.52 -15.27
N GLY A 51 19.13 18.83 -16.48
CA GLY A 51 17.72 18.66 -16.83
C GLY A 51 17.27 17.22 -16.69
N PHE A 52 18.07 16.27 -17.19
CA PHE A 52 17.81 14.85 -17.00
C PHE A 52 17.81 14.44 -15.52
N LEU A 53 18.78 14.90 -14.74
CA LEU A 53 18.90 14.58 -13.32
C LEU A 53 17.65 15.01 -12.54
N LEU A 54 17.16 16.23 -12.81
CA LEU A 54 15.95 16.76 -12.16
C LEU A 54 14.70 15.97 -12.56
N ALA A 55 14.52 15.71 -13.86
CA ALA A 55 13.40 14.91 -14.34
C ALA A 55 13.43 13.50 -13.74
N ASN A 56 14.59 12.86 -13.72
CA ASN A 56 14.79 11.52 -13.17
C ASN A 56 14.52 11.48 -11.65
N ALA A 57 14.97 12.48 -10.89
CA ALA A 57 14.68 12.60 -9.47
C ALA A 57 13.17 12.73 -9.20
N PHE A 58 12.50 13.59 -9.96
CA PHE A 58 11.05 13.79 -9.85
C PHE A 58 10.26 12.53 -10.18
N THR A 59 10.57 11.87 -11.31
CA THR A 59 9.90 10.64 -11.71
C THR A 59 10.14 9.51 -10.71
N SER A 60 11.36 9.38 -10.18
CA SER A 60 11.68 8.34 -9.18
C SER A 60 10.91 8.55 -7.87
N TYR A 61 10.76 9.79 -7.41
CA TYR A 61 9.93 10.12 -6.26
C TYR A 61 8.45 9.81 -6.51
N GLN A 62 7.95 10.20 -7.68
CA GLN A 62 6.55 9.98 -8.04
C GLN A 62 6.22 8.49 -8.17
N LEU A 63 7.17 7.68 -8.65
CA LEU A 63 7.04 6.23 -8.71
C LEU A 63 6.94 5.61 -7.30
N ALA A 64 7.79 6.05 -6.36
CA ALA A 64 7.74 5.58 -4.99
C ALA A 64 6.39 5.91 -4.31
N GLU A 65 5.90 7.14 -4.49
CA GLU A 65 4.59 7.56 -3.98
C GLU A 65 3.44 6.77 -4.60
N ALA A 66 3.48 6.51 -5.91
CA ALA A 66 2.45 5.73 -6.59
C ALA A 66 2.40 4.28 -6.07
N THR A 67 3.55 3.66 -5.83
CA THR A 67 3.63 2.31 -5.25
C THR A 67 3.08 2.28 -3.83
N ASN A 68 3.44 3.26 -2.99
CA ASN A 68 2.90 3.39 -1.63
C ASN A 68 1.37 3.52 -1.61
N LEU A 69 0.82 4.35 -2.51
CA LEU A 69 -0.62 4.52 -2.67
C LEU A 69 -1.31 3.24 -3.18
N GLY A 70 -0.67 2.50 -4.09
CA GLY A 70 -1.18 1.24 -4.60
C GLY A 70 -1.30 0.18 -3.49
N VAL A 71 -0.25 0.07 -2.67
CA VAL A 71 -0.20 -0.85 -1.53
C VAL A 71 -1.25 -0.47 -0.48
N SER A 72 -1.40 0.82 -0.14
CA SER A 72 -2.40 1.25 0.83
C SER A 72 -3.83 0.96 0.36
N ARG A 73 -4.13 1.18 -0.93
CA ARG A 73 -5.42 0.82 -1.52
C ARG A 73 -5.69 -0.68 -1.48
N HIS A 74 -4.68 -1.50 -1.76
CA HIS A 74 -4.81 -2.95 -1.71
C HIS A 74 -5.15 -3.43 -0.28
N TYR A 75 -4.42 -2.95 0.74
CA TYR A 75 -4.69 -3.30 2.13
C TYR A 75 -6.06 -2.79 2.60
N ALA A 76 -6.45 -1.57 2.22
CA ALA A 76 -7.77 -1.02 2.55
C ALA A 76 -8.90 -1.87 1.94
N ALA A 77 -8.75 -2.31 0.69
CA ALA A 77 -9.72 -3.17 0.02
C ALA A 77 -9.80 -4.56 0.68
N ALA A 78 -8.65 -5.18 0.99
CA ALA A 78 -8.61 -6.47 1.68
C ALA A 78 -9.26 -6.40 3.07
N TYR A 79 -8.94 -5.36 3.84
CA TYR A 79 -9.53 -5.13 5.16
C TYR A 79 -11.04 -4.92 5.08
N ASN A 80 -11.52 -4.07 4.17
CA ASN A 80 -12.95 -3.82 4.01
C ASN A 80 -13.70 -5.10 3.60
N ASN A 81 -13.13 -5.89 2.69
CA ASN A 81 -13.69 -7.19 2.33
C ASN A 81 -13.77 -8.14 3.53
N THR A 82 -12.74 -8.20 4.38
CA THR A 82 -12.76 -9.06 5.57
C THR A 82 -13.83 -8.63 6.59
N LEU A 83 -13.98 -7.33 6.82
CA LEU A 83 -15.04 -6.78 7.68
C LEU A 83 -16.43 -7.10 7.11
N GLU A 84 -16.60 -6.99 5.80
CA GLU A 84 -17.86 -7.31 5.15
C GLU A 84 -18.21 -8.80 5.28
N TYR A 85 -17.23 -9.69 5.11
CA TYR A 85 -17.42 -11.13 5.33
C TYR A 85 -17.83 -11.47 6.76
N GLN A 86 -17.16 -10.86 7.76
CA GLN A 86 -17.52 -11.03 9.17
C GLN A 86 -18.94 -10.50 9.46
N HIS A 87 -19.28 -9.34 8.90
CA HIS A 87 -20.61 -8.75 9.03
C HIS A 87 -21.69 -9.66 8.42
N ARG A 88 -21.47 -10.18 7.21
CA ARG A 88 -22.38 -11.13 6.55
C ARG A 88 -22.51 -12.43 7.34
N ALA A 89 -21.42 -12.97 7.91
CA ALA A 89 -21.46 -14.15 8.75
C ALA A 89 -22.29 -13.93 10.02
N ALA A 90 -22.13 -12.79 10.69
CA ALA A 90 -22.93 -12.43 11.87
C ALA A 90 -24.41 -12.23 11.53
N LEU A 91 -24.73 -11.61 10.39
CA LEU A 91 -26.09 -11.46 9.88
C LEU A 91 -26.73 -12.82 9.58
N ASN A 92 -26.01 -13.70 8.90
CA ASN A 92 -26.45 -15.06 8.60
C ASN A 92 -26.69 -15.87 9.87
N ALA A 93 -25.82 -15.75 10.89
CA ALA A 93 -26.02 -16.40 12.18
C ALA A 93 -27.31 -15.89 12.86
N LYS A 94 -27.54 -14.58 12.89
CA LYS A 94 -28.77 -13.98 13.44
C LYS A 94 -30.02 -14.40 12.67
N LEU A 95 -29.96 -14.42 11.33
CA LEU A 95 -31.06 -14.88 10.48
C LEU A 95 -31.37 -16.36 10.71
N ARG A 96 -30.34 -17.21 10.83
CA ARG A 96 -30.50 -18.64 11.09
C ARG A 96 -31.16 -18.90 12.44
N ILE A 97 -30.80 -18.14 13.48
CA ILE A 97 -31.46 -18.21 14.80
C ILE A 97 -32.93 -17.78 14.70
N LYS A 98 -33.24 -16.68 13.98
CA LYS A 98 -34.61 -16.19 13.82
C LYS A 98 -35.51 -17.11 12.98
N LEU A 99 -34.97 -17.73 11.93
CA LEU A 99 -35.73 -18.57 11.00
C LEU A 99 -35.90 -20.02 11.49
N PHE A 100 -34.91 -20.57 12.18
CA PHE A 100 -34.91 -21.99 12.56
C PHE A 100 -34.96 -22.24 14.07
N GLY A 101 -34.95 -21.19 14.90
CA GLY A 101 -35.26 -21.25 16.34
C GLY A 101 -34.34 -22.12 17.22
N ARG A 102 -33.34 -22.81 16.66
CA ARG A 102 -32.58 -23.84 17.37
C ARG A 102 -31.10 -23.47 17.47
N GLN A 103 -30.70 -23.03 18.66
CA GLN A 103 -29.34 -23.31 19.14
C GLN A 103 -29.28 -24.81 19.36
N ASN A 104 -28.60 -25.54 18.48
CA ASN A 104 -28.09 -26.85 18.88
C ASN A 104 -26.94 -26.55 19.84
N THR A 105 -27.26 -26.49 21.13
CA THR A 105 -26.33 -26.81 22.21
C THR A 105 -25.67 -28.12 21.83
N THR A 106 -24.45 -28.04 21.34
CA THR A 106 -23.50 -29.16 21.39
C THR A 106 -22.90 -29.08 22.79
N GLU A 107 -23.70 -29.51 23.77
CA GLU A 107 -23.14 -30.01 25.01
C GLU A 107 -23.00 -31.53 24.86
N GLN A 108 -21.75 -31.95 25.06
CA GLN A 108 -21.20 -33.33 25.15
C GLN A 108 -20.77 -33.98 23.83
#